data_AF-A0A8B9LM75-F1
#
_entry.id   AF-A0A8B9LM75-F1
#
_cell.length_a   1.000
_cell.length_b   1.000
_cell.length_c   1.000
_cell.angle_alpha   90.00
_cell.angle_beta   90.00
_cell.angle_gamma   90.00
#
_symmetry.space_group_name_H-M   'P 1'
#
loop_
_entity.id
_entity.type
_entity.pdbx_description
1 polymer ?
#
loop_
_entity_poly.entity_id
_entity_poly.type
_entity_poly.pdbx_seq_one_letter_code
_entity_poly.pdbx_strand_id
1 'polypeptide(L)'
;MMETVLISPCLFTGVTQHGEVEPPVFFDLETTGLDTSGCDIVQLSAISGDRLFNVYMLPRCRIAEGASRVTGLTSKGQKLFLHEQPVDTVPIKEALQLFISYLRTFNKPLLVGHNSKRFDCRILLRILEEFYLIDEFLEVVSGFLDTLLLSREMFTLPKYSQPFLVEHFLHRGYGAHNATEDVRALQDLYRVWNPNRQLVNKHTFIYQTQE
;
A
#
# COMPACT_ATOMS: atom_id res chain seq x y z
N MET A 1 17.82 -36.63 18.46
CA MET A 1 18.53 -35.46 19.03
C MET A 1 18.01 -34.25 18.30
N MET A 2 17.25 -33.40 19.00
CA MET A 2 16.74 -32.13 18.49
C MET A 2 17.81 -31.08 18.79
N GLU A 3 18.33 -30.40 17.76
CA GLU A 3 19.16 -29.21 17.96
C GLU A 3 18.25 -27.98 18.05
N THR A 4 18.23 -27.39 19.24
CA THR A 4 17.58 -26.12 19.54
C THR A 4 18.48 -24.99 19.05
N VAL A 5 18.07 -24.28 17.99
CA VAL A 5 18.74 -23.05 17.57
C VAL A 5 18.22 -21.92 18.47
N LEU A 6 19.06 -21.47 19.38
CA LEU A 6 18.84 -20.29 20.22
C LEU A 6 18.96 -19.02 19.36
N ILE A 7 17.86 -18.32 19.17
CA ILE A 7 17.84 -16.98 18.56
C ILE A 7 18.33 -15.99 19.63
N SER A 8 19.49 -15.38 19.38
CA SER A 8 20.05 -14.32 20.22
C SER A 8 19.45 -12.96 19.86
N PRO A 9 19.01 -12.12 20.81
CA PRO A 9 18.46 -10.80 20.52
C PRO A 9 19.61 -9.81 20.29
N CYS A 10 19.96 -9.56 19.03
CA CYS A 10 20.96 -8.53 18.69
C CYS A 10 20.26 -7.16 18.62
N LEU A 11 20.43 -6.36 19.68
CA LEU A 11 20.21 -4.92 19.67
C LEU A 11 21.27 -4.29 18.74
N PHE A 12 20.84 -3.79 17.58
CA PHE A 12 21.68 -2.92 16.75
C PHE A 12 21.33 -1.45 17.03
N THR A 13 22.18 -0.79 17.82
CA THR A 13 22.45 0.64 17.69
C THR A 13 23.71 0.79 16.86
N GLY A 14 23.57 1.13 15.58
CA GLY A 14 24.69 1.29 14.65
C GLY A 14 24.50 2.54 13.80
N VAL A 15 25.51 3.41 13.83
CA VAL A 15 25.62 4.66 13.08
C VAL A 15 25.66 4.38 11.57
N THR A 16 24.89 5.15 10.81
CA THR A 16 24.75 5.08 9.36
C THR A 16 25.98 5.64 8.64
N GLN A 17 26.53 4.92 7.66
CA GLN A 17 27.32 5.52 6.58
C GLN A 17 27.46 4.58 5.36
N HIS A 18 27.21 5.17 4.18
CA HIS A 18 27.22 4.66 2.80
C HIS A 18 25.97 3.90 2.29
N GLY A 19 25.07 4.67 1.67
CA GLY A 19 24.17 4.17 0.61
C GLY A 19 22.91 3.46 1.08
N GLU A 20 22.33 3.87 2.20
CA GLU A 20 21.01 3.37 2.61
C GLU A 20 19.98 3.75 1.54
N VAL A 21 19.54 2.73 0.80
CA VAL A 21 18.29 2.82 0.04
C VAL A 21 17.22 3.02 1.10
N GLU A 22 16.59 4.19 1.11
CA GLU A 22 15.51 4.42 2.06
C GLU A 22 14.44 3.32 1.94
N PRO A 23 13.91 2.85 3.07
CA PRO A 23 13.00 1.73 3.09
C PRO A 23 11.79 2.03 2.20
N PRO A 24 11.29 1.05 1.44
CA PRO A 24 10.10 1.22 0.63
C PRO A 24 8.93 1.70 1.49
N VAL A 25 8.00 2.42 0.87
CA VAL A 25 6.72 2.78 1.47
C VAL A 25 5.66 1.87 0.87
N PHE A 26 5.07 1.00 1.69
CA PHE A 26 3.99 0.11 1.28
C PHE A 26 2.69 0.87 1.34
N PHE A 27 1.83 0.75 0.33
CA PHE A 27 0.54 1.44 0.29
C PHE A 27 -0.57 0.53 -0.26
N ASP A 28 -1.79 0.83 0.14
CA ASP A 28 -3.00 0.11 -0.27
C ASP A 28 -4.22 1.05 -0.23
N LEU A 29 -5.21 0.79 -1.10
CA LEU A 29 -6.45 1.55 -1.21
C LEU A 29 -7.67 0.65 -0.98
N GLU A 30 -8.58 1.09 -0.11
CA GLU A 30 -9.97 0.65 -0.21
C GLU A 30 -10.76 1.62 -1.09
N THR A 31 -11.57 1.08 -1.99
CA THR A 31 -12.25 1.87 -3.03
C THR A 31 -13.75 1.61 -3.03
N THR A 32 -14.51 2.49 -3.69
CA THR A 32 -15.96 2.29 -3.84
C THR A 32 -16.34 1.14 -4.77
N GLY A 33 -15.40 0.59 -5.54
CA GLY A 33 -15.64 -0.47 -6.50
C GLY A 33 -14.43 -0.79 -7.37
N LEU A 34 -14.63 -1.69 -8.34
CA LEU A 34 -13.54 -2.23 -9.17
C LEU A 34 -13.28 -1.44 -10.47
N ASP A 35 -14.19 -0.52 -10.84
CA ASP A 35 -13.99 0.32 -12.03
C ASP A 35 -12.99 1.43 -11.74
N THR A 36 -11.73 1.22 -12.12
CA THR A 36 -10.63 2.16 -11.88
C THR A 36 -10.85 3.53 -12.52
N SER A 37 -11.75 3.64 -13.51
CA SER A 37 -12.04 4.90 -14.20
C SER A 37 -13.04 5.80 -13.47
N GLY A 38 -13.88 5.22 -12.59
CA GLY A 38 -14.99 5.95 -11.95
C GLY A 38 -15.16 5.73 -10.44
N CYS A 39 -14.45 4.78 -9.83
CA CYS A 39 -14.51 4.59 -8.38
C CYS A 39 -13.78 5.71 -7.62
N ASP A 40 -14.07 5.87 -6.33
CA ASP A 40 -13.35 6.77 -5.43
C ASP A 40 -12.54 5.96 -4.42
N ILE A 41 -11.51 6.59 -3.84
CA ILE A 41 -10.78 6.07 -2.70
C ILE A 41 -11.60 6.36 -1.43
N VAL A 42 -11.76 5.35 -0.60
CA VAL A 42 -12.49 5.41 0.69
C VAL A 42 -11.53 5.30 1.86
N GLN A 43 -10.45 4.53 1.73
CA GLN A 43 -9.35 4.46 2.69
C GLN A 43 -8.02 4.48 1.93
N LEU A 44 -7.05 5.25 2.41
CA LEU A 44 -5.67 5.26 1.93
C LEU A 44 -4.76 4.99 3.12
N SER A 45 -4.02 3.89 3.06
CA SER A 45 -2.99 3.55 4.06
C SER A 45 -1.62 3.47 3.42
N ALA A 46 -0.60 3.82 4.19
CA ALA A 46 0.78 3.55 3.85
C ALA A 46 1.65 3.32 5.08
N ILE A 47 2.68 2.47 4.98
CA ILE A 47 3.61 2.19 6.07
C ILE A 47 5.05 2.09 5.56
N SER A 48 5.99 2.59 6.36
CA SER A 48 7.42 2.28 6.20
C SER A 48 8.07 2.17 7.58
N GLY A 49 8.55 0.97 7.91
CA GLY A 49 9.01 0.66 9.26
C GLY A 49 7.84 0.70 10.25
N ASP A 50 7.96 1.58 11.24
CA ASP A 50 6.95 1.87 12.27
C ASP A 50 6.06 3.08 11.93
N ARG A 51 6.39 3.80 10.85
CA ARG A 51 5.72 5.03 10.45
C ARG A 51 4.48 4.67 9.64
N LEU A 52 3.30 4.81 10.23
CA LEU A 52 2.02 4.51 9.61
C LEU A 52 1.28 5.80 9.24
N PHE A 53 0.77 5.84 8.02
CA PHE A 53 -0.20 6.77 7.51
C PHE A 53 -1.52 6.03 7.25
N ASN A 54 -2.64 6.58 7.72
CA ASN A 54 -3.97 6.07 7.38
C ASN A 54 -4.99 7.20 7.44
N VAL A 55 -5.78 7.36 6.38
CA VAL A 55 -6.88 8.31 6.32
C VAL A 55 -8.09 7.68 5.63
N TYR A 56 -9.28 8.07 6.07
CA TYR A 56 -10.53 7.76 5.39
C TYR A 56 -11.06 9.00 4.66
N MET A 57 -11.76 8.79 3.56
CA MET A 57 -12.41 9.84 2.77
C MET A 57 -13.88 9.48 2.57
N LEU A 58 -14.75 10.48 2.62
CA LEU A 58 -16.12 10.30 2.18
C LEU A 58 -16.14 10.24 0.65
N PRO A 59 -16.60 9.13 0.04
CA PRO A 59 -16.61 9.01 -1.42
C PRO A 59 -17.72 9.88 -2.03
N ARG A 60 -17.49 10.34 -3.27
CA ARG A 60 -18.44 11.11 -4.08
C ARG A 60 -19.44 10.22 -4.81
N CYS A 61 -19.12 8.93 -4.94
CA CYS A 61 -19.99 7.93 -5.53
C CYS A 61 -20.39 6.85 -4.50
N ARG A 62 -21.44 6.10 -4.83
CA ARG A 62 -21.93 5.01 -3.97
C ARG A 62 -20.88 3.91 -3.86
N ILE A 63 -20.64 3.41 -2.63
CA ILE A 63 -19.88 2.18 -2.42
C ILE A 63 -20.70 1.00 -2.95
N ALA A 64 -20.14 0.27 -3.92
CA ALA A 64 -20.75 -0.91 -4.49
C ALA A 64 -20.94 -1.99 -3.42
N GLU A 65 -22.02 -2.77 -3.51
CA GLU A 65 -22.33 -3.79 -2.50
C GLU A 65 -21.20 -4.82 -2.35
N GLY A 66 -20.53 -5.18 -3.46
CA GLY A 66 -19.35 -6.05 -3.43
C GLY A 66 -18.19 -5.46 -2.63
N ALA A 67 -17.92 -4.17 -2.81
CA ALA A 67 -16.87 -3.45 -2.07
C ALA A 67 -17.24 -3.38 -0.58
N SER A 68 -18.47 -2.96 -0.24
CA SER A 68 -18.92 -2.93 1.16
C SER A 68 -18.85 -4.30 1.84
N ARG A 69 -19.12 -5.39 1.12
CA ARG A 69 -19.09 -6.75 1.68
C ARG A 69 -17.68 -7.19 2.05
N VAL A 70 -16.68 -6.82 1.25
CA VAL A 70 -15.30 -7.24 1.49
C VAL A 70 -14.61 -6.32 2.49
N THR A 71 -14.82 -5.01 2.40
CA THR A 71 -14.11 -4.02 3.24
C THR A 71 -14.82 -3.69 4.55
N GLY A 72 -16.12 -3.98 4.64
CA GLY A 72 -16.97 -3.51 5.73
C GLY A 72 -17.26 -2.00 5.70
N LEU A 73 -16.82 -1.29 4.65
CA LEU A 73 -17.04 0.15 4.51
C LEU A 73 -18.42 0.45 3.91
N THR A 74 -19.16 1.33 4.57
CA THR A 74 -20.46 1.82 4.10
C THR A 74 -20.58 3.32 4.30
N SER A 75 -21.33 4.00 3.44
CA SER A 75 -21.62 5.43 3.58
C SER A 75 -23.12 5.64 3.80
N LYS A 76 -23.46 6.52 4.76
CA LYS A 76 -24.84 6.92 5.05
C LYS A 76 -24.89 8.41 5.35
N GLY A 77 -25.51 9.18 4.46
CA GLY A 77 -25.48 10.63 4.52
C GLY A 77 -24.04 11.15 4.36
N GLN A 78 -23.62 12.06 5.25
CA GLN A 78 -22.25 12.61 5.27
C GLN A 78 -21.31 11.88 6.23
N LYS A 79 -21.57 10.60 6.51
CA LYS A 79 -20.74 9.78 7.40
C LYS A 79 -20.32 8.48 6.72
N LEU A 80 -19.07 8.09 6.98
CA LEU A 80 -18.51 6.80 6.62
C LEU A 80 -18.49 5.90 7.86
N PHE A 81 -18.72 4.61 7.65
CA PHE A 81 -18.72 3.60 8.69
C PHE A 81 -17.86 2.41 8.27
N LEU A 82 -17.03 1.92 9.19
CA LEU A 82 -16.31 0.66 9.08
C LEU A 82 -16.95 -0.34 10.06
N HIS A 83 -17.50 -1.43 9.54
CA HIS A 83 -18.22 -2.43 10.36
C HIS A 83 -19.26 -1.78 11.30
N GLU A 84 -20.08 -0.90 10.74
CA GLU A 84 -21.14 -0.14 11.43
C GLU A 84 -20.64 0.91 12.45
N GLN A 85 -19.31 1.03 12.66
CA GLN A 85 -18.72 2.06 13.51
C GLN A 85 -18.34 3.29 12.68
N PRO A 86 -18.73 4.51 13.10
CA PRO A 86 -18.37 5.72 12.37
C PRO A 86 -16.85 5.92 12.39
N VAL A 87 -16.30 6.37 11.27
CA VAL A 87 -14.88 6.77 11.15
C VAL A 87 -14.76 8.23 10.74
N ASP A 88 -13.73 8.90 11.23
CA ASP A 88 -13.43 10.27 10.83
C ASP A 88 -12.93 10.29 9.39
N THR A 89 -13.45 11.22 8.60
CA THR A 89 -13.09 11.38 7.19
C THR A 89 -12.51 12.77 6.94
N VAL A 90 -11.56 12.84 6.02
CA VAL A 90 -11.04 14.10 5.47
C VAL A 90 -11.48 14.29 4.02
N PRO A 91 -11.57 15.53 3.50
CA PRO A 91 -11.77 15.78 2.08
C PRO A 91 -10.69 15.12 1.22
N ILE A 92 -11.05 14.63 0.03
CA ILE A 92 -10.12 13.89 -0.86
C ILE A 92 -8.85 14.70 -1.15
N LYS A 93 -8.98 16.00 -1.48
CA LYS A 93 -7.82 16.86 -1.73
C LYS A 93 -6.88 16.92 -0.51
N GLU A 94 -7.44 17.06 0.68
CA GLU A 94 -6.68 17.12 1.93
C GLU A 94 -6.00 15.76 2.21
N ALA A 95 -6.68 14.64 2.00
CA ALA A 95 -6.09 13.31 2.11
C ALA A 95 -4.85 13.13 1.22
N LEU A 96 -4.94 13.58 -0.04
CA LEU A 96 -3.81 13.51 -0.98
C LEU A 96 -2.65 14.41 -0.55
N GLN A 97 -2.93 15.63 -0.09
CA GLN A 97 -1.91 16.55 0.42
C GLN A 97 -1.22 16.00 1.69
N LEU A 98 -1.99 15.40 2.59
CA LEU A 98 -1.47 14.70 3.78
C LEU A 98 -0.60 13.51 3.37
N PHE A 99 -1.02 12.74 2.35
CA PHE A 99 -0.24 11.62 1.84
C PHE A 99 1.08 12.07 1.20
N ILE A 100 1.06 13.09 0.34
CA ILE A 100 2.29 13.68 -0.24
C ILE A 100 3.21 14.20 0.87
N SER A 101 2.65 14.89 1.88
CA SER A 101 3.41 15.39 3.03
C SER A 101 4.05 14.25 3.82
N TYR A 102 3.33 13.14 4.02
CA TYR A 102 3.87 11.93 4.60
C TYR A 102 5.01 11.36 3.75
N LEU A 103 4.87 11.27 2.43
CA LEU A 103 5.93 10.76 1.54
C LEU A 103 7.17 11.66 1.53
N ARG A 104 7.03 12.98 1.67
CA ARG A 104 8.15 13.94 1.76
C ARG A 104 9.05 13.75 2.98
N THR A 105 8.56 13.07 4.00
CA THR A 105 9.39 12.73 5.15
C THR A 105 10.41 11.64 4.86
N PHE A 106 10.39 11.09 3.64
CA PHE A 106 11.33 10.12 3.10
C PHE A 106 12.04 10.76 1.89
N ASN A 107 13.32 10.45 1.67
CA ASN A 107 14.10 10.82 0.50
C ASN A 107 13.70 9.99 -0.73
N LYS A 108 12.69 10.46 -1.46
CA LYS A 108 12.22 9.87 -2.73
C LYS A 108 11.88 8.37 -2.64
N PRO A 109 10.92 7.97 -1.78
CA PRO A 109 10.61 6.57 -1.55
C PRO A 109 10.07 5.86 -2.81
N LEU A 110 10.33 4.55 -2.86
CA LEU A 110 9.68 3.63 -3.79
C LEU A 110 8.32 3.23 -3.19
N LEU A 111 7.22 3.46 -3.92
CA LEU A 111 5.89 3.03 -3.49
C LEU A 111 5.64 1.58 -3.87
N VAL A 112 5.32 0.76 -2.89
CA VAL A 112 5.16 -0.69 -3.06
C VAL A 112 3.72 -1.08 -2.77
N GLY A 113 3.05 -1.72 -3.72
CA GLY A 113 1.68 -2.24 -3.53
C GLY A 113 1.56 -3.66 -4.07
N HIS A 114 0.40 -4.28 -3.87
CA HIS A 114 0.14 -5.64 -4.35
C HIS A 114 -0.96 -5.63 -5.42
N ASN A 115 -0.65 -6.05 -6.65
CA ASN A 115 -1.51 -5.86 -7.82
C ASN A 115 -1.80 -4.38 -8.13
N SER A 116 -0.98 -3.48 -7.59
CA SER A 116 -1.20 -2.03 -7.60
C SER A 116 -1.06 -1.43 -8.99
N LYS A 117 -0.22 -1.98 -9.87
CA LYS A 117 -0.01 -1.44 -11.23
C LYS A 117 -1.30 -1.44 -12.05
N ARG A 118 -2.17 -2.42 -11.80
CA ARG A 118 -3.45 -2.58 -12.50
C ARG A 118 -4.63 -1.98 -11.76
N PHE A 119 -4.47 -1.63 -10.48
CA PHE A 119 -5.56 -1.20 -9.63
C PHE A 119 -5.21 0.09 -8.89
N ASP A 120 -4.51 0.00 -7.74
CA ASP A 120 -4.26 1.13 -6.84
C ASP A 120 -3.58 2.31 -7.53
N CYS A 121 -2.51 2.05 -8.30
CA CYS A 121 -1.79 3.09 -9.03
C CYS A 121 -2.70 3.79 -10.03
N ARG A 122 -3.60 3.07 -10.72
CA ARG A 122 -4.52 3.67 -11.71
C ARG A 122 -5.48 4.65 -11.04
N ILE A 123 -5.99 4.29 -9.87
CA ILE A 123 -6.95 5.08 -9.12
C ILE A 123 -6.25 6.29 -8.48
N LEU A 124 -5.13 6.06 -7.80
CA LEU A 124 -4.34 7.11 -7.16
C LEU A 124 -3.90 8.17 -8.18
N LEU A 125 -3.32 7.76 -9.31
CA LEU A 125 -2.82 8.69 -10.33
C LEU A 125 -3.96 9.50 -10.95
N ARG A 126 -5.09 8.85 -11.29
CA ARG A 126 -6.27 9.56 -11.83
C ARG A 126 -6.79 10.63 -10.86
N ILE A 127 -6.88 10.32 -9.58
CA ILE A 127 -7.41 11.26 -8.59
C ILE A 127 -6.38 12.36 -8.30
N LEU A 128 -5.07 12.05 -8.27
CA LEU A 128 -4.02 13.08 -8.21
C LEU A 128 -4.09 14.06 -9.39
N GLU A 129 -4.33 13.57 -10.61
CA GLU A 129 -4.54 14.41 -11.80
C GLU A 129 -5.79 15.29 -11.64
N GLU A 130 -6.91 14.72 -11.18
CA GLU A 130 -8.16 15.46 -10.96
C GLU A 130 -8.00 16.65 -9.99
N PHE A 131 -7.14 16.49 -8.98
CA PHE A 131 -6.87 17.53 -7.97
C PHE A 131 -5.64 18.39 -8.27
N TYR A 132 -5.02 18.24 -9.45
CA TYR A 132 -3.81 18.97 -9.87
C TYR A 132 -2.62 18.77 -8.91
N LEU A 133 -2.46 17.56 -8.37
CA LEU A 133 -1.40 17.18 -7.43
C LEU A 133 -0.41 16.18 -8.03
N ILE A 134 -0.59 15.81 -9.31
CA ILE A 134 0.21 14.76 -9.95
C ILE A 134 1.69 15.13 -10.03
N ASP A 135 2.04 16.34 -10.47
CA ASP A 135 3.44 16.77 -10.61
C ASP A 135 4.14 16.80 -9.24
N GLU A 136 3.47 17.40 -8.25
CA GLU A 136 3.95 17.45 -6.86
C GLU A 136 4.21 16.05 -6.30
N PHE A 137 3.32 15.10 -6.60
CA PHE A 137 3.47 13.72 -6.18
C PHE A 137 4.64 13.02 -6.88
N LEU A 138 4.78 13.18 -8.21
CA LEU A 138 5.85 12.55 -8.99
C LEU A 138 7.24 13.08 -8.63
N GLU A 139 7.36 14.31 -8.16
CA GLU A 139 8.62 14.85 -7.62
C GLU A 139 9.06 14.16 -6.32
N VAL A 140 8.09 13.67 -5.54
CA VAL A 140 8.30 13.11 -4.20
C VAL A 140 8.59 11.62 -4.23
N VAL A 141 8.22 10.86 -5.27
CA VAL A 141 8.45 9.39 -5.33
C VAL A 141 9.52 9.02 -6.35
N SER A 142 10.23 7.91 -6.12
CA SER A 142 11.20 7.37 -7.10
C SER A 142 10.57 6.42 -8.12
N GLY A 143 9.34 5.95 -7.86
CA GLY A 143 8.59 5.07 -8.73
C GLY A 143 7.64 4.18 -7.95
N PHE A 144 7.18 3.12 -8.62
CA PHE A 144 6.27 2.13 -8.07
C PHE A 144 6.81 0.72 -8.26
N LEU A 145 6.42 -0.19 -7.36
CA LEU A 145 6.69 -1.62 -7.45
C LEU A 145 5.41 -2.41 -7.19
N ASP A 146 5.06 -3.31 -8.11
CA ASP A 146 3.94 -4.23 -7.96
C ASP A 146 4.44 -5.60 -7.49
N THR A 147 4.13 -5.92 -6.24
CA THR A 147 4.59 -7.16 -5.60
C THR A 147 3.90 -8.42 -6.12
N LEU A 148 2.77 -8.31 -6.83
CA LEU A 148 2.18 -9.45 -7.53
C LEU A 148 3.08 -9.90 -8.68
N LEU A 149 3.62 -8.95 -9.45
CA LEU A 149 4.55 -9.26 -10.54
C LEU A 149 5.89 -9.74 -10.00
N LEU A 150 6.38 -9.11 -8.94
CA LEU A 150 7.61 -9.50 -8.26
C LEU A 150 7.54 -10.94 -7.73
N SER A 151 6.49 -11.27 -6.96
CA SER A 151 6.34 -12.59 -6.34
C SER A 151 6.20 -13.72 -7.35
N ARG A 152 5.57 -13.47 -8.51
CA ARG A 152 5.49 -14.43 -9.62
C ARG A 152 6.82 -14.77 -10.27
N GLU A 153 7.80 -13.88 -10.18
CA GLU A 153 9.15 -14.16 -10.64
C GLU A 153 10.01 -14.81 -9.56
N MET A 154 9.79 -14.47 -8.29
CA MET A 154 10.53 -15.04 -7.17
C MET A 154 10.15 -16.49 -6.86
N PHE A 155 8.89 -16.86 -7.07
CA PHE A 155 8.33 -18.10 -6.56
C PHE A 155 7.50 -18.82 -7.62
N THR A 156 7.32 -20.13 -7.44
CA THR A 156 6.36 -20.94 -8.21
C THR A 156 5.27 -21.45 -7.26
N LEU A 157 4.15 -20.73 -7.20
CA LEU A 157 3.05 -20.96 -6.27
C LEU A 157 1.71 -21.17 -7.02
N PRO A 158 0.74 -21.88 -6.40
CA PRO A 158 -0.58 -22.08 -7.00
C PRO A 158 -1.44 -20.82 -7.02
N LYS A 159 -1.18 -19.86 -6.13
CA LYS A 159 -1.92 -18.59 -6.00
C LYS A 159 -0.95 -17.49 -5.59
N TYR A 160 -1.35 -16.24 -5.84
CA TYR A 160 -0.57 -15.05 -5.52
C TYR A 160 -1.45 -13.93 -4.97
N SER A 161 -2.64 -14.22 -4.43
CA SER A 161 -3.37 -13.19 -3.68
C SER A 161 -2.64 -12.89 -2.38
N GLN A 162 -2.67 -11.65 -1.93
CA GLN A 162 -2.00 -11.26 -0.68
C GLN A 162 -2.43 -12.15 0.52
N PRO A 163 -3.72 -12.48 0.73
CA PRO A 163 -4.10 -13.42 1.79
C PRO A 163 -3.45 -14.80 1.69
N PHE A 164 -3.35 -15.35 0.48
CA PHE A 164 -2.67 -16.61 0.28
C PHE A 164 -1.17 -16.49 0.58
N LEU A 165 -0.53 -15.41 0.14
CA LEU A 165 0.89 -15.19 0.36
C LEU A 165 1.22 -14.99 1.84
N VAL A 166 0.37 -14.25 2.57
CA VAL A 166 0.48 -14.07 4.02
C VAL A 166 0.35 -15.40 4.74
N GLU A 167 -0.65 -16.22 4.42
CA GLU A 167 -0.79 -17.55 4.99
C GLU A 167 0.41 -18.44 4.67
N HIS A 168 0.87 -18.42 3.42
CA HIS A 168 1.95 -19.27 2.93
C HIS A 168 3.32 -18.94 3.56
N PHE A 169 3.68 -17.66 3.66
CA PHE A 169 5.00 -17.21 4.10
C PHE A 169 5.06 -16.77 5.57
N LEU A 170 3.96 -16.25 6.11
CA LEU A 170 3.91 -15.72 7.49
C LEU A 170 3.14 -16.64 8.45
N HIS A 171 2.52 -17.72 7.93
CA HIS A 171 1.79 -18.72 8.71
C HIS A 171 0.71 -18.12 9.63
N ARG A 172 0.03 -17.06 9.17
CA ARG A 172 -1.07 -16.41 9.88
C ARG A 172 -2.18 -15.99 8.92
N GLY A 173 -3.40 -15.88 9.46
CA GLY A 173 -4.44 -15.05 8.83
C GLY A 173 -4.28 -13.59 9.23
N TYR A 174 -4.98 -12.69 8.54
CA TYR A 174 -5.08 -11.27 8.91
C TYR A 174 -6.40 -10.68 8.40
N GLY A 175 -6.74 -9.47 8.86
CA GLY A 175 -7.92 -8.74 8.41
C GLY A 175 -7.71 -8.13 7.02
N ALA A 176 -7.71 -8.97 5.98
CA ALA A 176 -7.64 -8.52 4.59
C ALA A 176 -8.84 -7.63 4.24
N HIS A 177 -8.66 -6.73 3.27
CA HIS A 177 -9.64 -5.70 2.90
C HIS A 177 -9.82 -4.64 4.00
N ASN A 178 -8.71 -4.36 4.67
CA ASN A 178 -8.51 -3.15 5.44
C ASN A 178 -7.13 -2.63 5.06
N ALA A 179 -7.07 -1.50 4.37
CA ALA A 179 -5.82 -0.97 3.84
C ALA A 179 -4.68 -0.88 4.88
N THR A 180 -4.98 -0.61 6.15
CA THR A 180 -3.95 -0.57 7.21
C THR A 180 -3.37 -1.95 7.51
N GLU A 181 -4.22 -2.98 7.55
CA GLU A 181 -3.79 -4.36 7.76
C GLU A 181 -3.08 -4.92 6.52
N ASP A 182 -3.55 -4.54 5.33
CA ASP A 182 -2.94 -4.90 4.05
C ASP A 182 -1.52 -4.34 3.91
N VAL A 183 -1.27 -3.07 4.24
CA VAL A 183 0.10 -2.52 4.15
C VAL A 183 1.04 -3.12 5.20
N ARG A 184 0.55 -3.44 6.40
CA ARG A 184 1.35 -4.13 7.44
C ARG A 184 1.74 -5.53 6.99
N ALA A 185 0.78 -6.28 6.47
CA ALA A 185 1.01 -7.62 5.97
C ALA A 185 1.98 -7.62 4.76
N LEU A 186 1.82 -6.66 3.86
CA LEU A 186 2.70 -6.52 2.70
C LEU A 186 4.14 -6.15 3.09
N GLN A 187 4.32 -5.25 4.07
CA GLN A 187 5.64 -4.93 4.61
C GLN A 187 6.34 -6.16 5.20
N ASP A 188 5.61 -6.96 5.98
CA ASP A 188 6.15 -8.18 6.58
C ASP A 188 6.50 -9.22 5.50
N LEU A 189 5.65 -9.39 4.49
CA LEU A 189 5.95 -10.24 3.33
C LEU A 189 7.22 -9.81 2.62
N TYR A 190 7.33 -8.53 2.30
CA TYR A 190 8.49 -7.99 1.60
C TYR A 190 9.79 -8.19 2.40
N ARG A 191 9.72 -8.02 3.73
CA ARG A 191 10.84 -8.30 4.65
C ARG A 191 11.26 -9.77 4.61
N VAL A 192 10.31 -10.70 4.64
CA VAL A 192 10.58 -12.15 4.58
C VAL A 192 11.12 -12.56 3.20
N TRP A 193 10.56 -12.01 2.13
CA TRP A 193 10.99 -12.32 0.76
C TRP A 193 12.39 -11.79 0.45
N ASN A 194 12.77 -10.65 1.04
CA ASN A 194 14.06 -10.00 0.87
C ASN A 194 14.51 -9.97 -0.61
N PRO A 195 13.72 -9.35 -1.51
CA PRO A 195 14.00 -9.40 -2.94
C PRO A 195 15.32 -8.69 -3.26
N ASN A 196 16.13 -9.31 -4.13
CA ASN A 196 17.39 -8.69 -4.53
C ASN A 196 17.15 -7.42 -5.37
N ARG A 197 18.11 -6.48 -5.32
CA ARG A 197 18.00 -5.17 -5.98
C ARG A 197 17.82 -5.24 -7.49
N GLN A 198 18.41 -6.24 -8.18
CA GLN A 198 18.26 -6.37 -9.62
C GLN A 198 16.81 -6.67 -10.00
N LEU A 199 16.17 -7.55 -9.23
CA LEU A 199 14.78 -7.91 -9.43
C LEU A 199 13.84 -6.74 -9.09
N VAL A 200 14.10 -6.02 -8.00
CA VAL A 200 13.36 -4.80 -7.65
C VAL A 200 13.45 -3.77 -8.77
N ASN A 201 14.66 -3.49 -9.27
CA ASN A 201 14.86 -2.55 -10.37
C ASN A 201 14.13 -2.99 -11.66
N LYS A 202 14.14 -4.29 -11.97
CA LYS A 202 13.45 -4.86 -13.14
C LYS A 202 11.94 -4.63 -13.10
N HIS A 203 11.33 -4.72 -11.91
CA HIS A 203 9.87 -4.59 -11.73
C HIS A 203 9.43 -3.18 -11.32
N THR A 204 10.37 -2.27 -11.10
CA THR A 204 10.07 -0.86 -10.82
C THR A 204 9.57 -0.18 -12.09
N PHE A 205 8.51 0.63 -11.96
CA PHE A 205 7.98 1.42 -13.05
C PHE A 205 7.72 2.86 -12.59
N ILE A 206 7.83 3.80 -13.53
CA ILE A 206 7.58 5.22 -13.30
C ILE A 206 6.36 5.59 -14.14
N TYR A 207 5.50 6.45 -13.59
CA TYR A 207 4.44 7.07 -14.38
C TYR A 207 5.02 8.18 -15.24
N GLN A 208 4.71 8.16 -16.53
CA GLN A 208 5.05 9.23 -17.46
C GLN A 208 3.74 9.96 -17.79
N THR A 209 3.68 11.24 -17.46
CA THR A 209 2.63 12.13 -17.96
C THR A 209 2.73 12.18 -19.49
N GLN A 210 1.59 12.10 -20.18
CA GLN A 210 1.57 12.44 -21.60
C GLN A 210 1.71 13.97 -21.70
N GLU A 211 2.78 14.44 -22.34
CA GLU A 211 2.90 15.84 -22.78
C GLU A 211 1.84 16.19 -23.84
#